data_AF-A0A970PAU0-F1
#
_entry.id   AF-A0A970PAU0-F1
#
_cell.length_a   1.000
_cell.length_b   1.000
_cell.length_c   1.000
_cell.angle_alpha   90.00
_cell.angle_beta   90.00
_cell.angle_gamma   90.00
#
_symmetry.space_group_name_H-M   'P 1'
#
loop_
_entity.id
_entity.type
_entity.pdbx_description
1 polymer ?
#
loop_
_entity_poly.entity_id
_entity_poly.type
_entity_poly.pdbx_seq_one_letter_code
_entity_poly.pdbx_strand_id
1 'polypeptide(L)'
;MIDLIEHIESHLTFLREVHRRAQHFILHIPLDLSVRNLLRAGALERGWDTWGHLHQFTAGLALKTMDEAAYEVMDKFYTSKRFDNPPAAPSVRLLQPWKKLLYRIAPDSAVQLMGGFSLMVLAK
;
A
#
# COMPACT_ATOMS: atom_id res chain seq x y z
N MET A 1 -12.94 -3.19 0.71
CA MET A 1 -12.12 -3.60 -0.44
C MET A 1 -10.71 -3.84 0.06
N ILE A 2 -10.22 -5.08 0.02
CA ILE A 2 -8.92 -5.44 0.61
C ILE A 2 -8.05 -6.03 -0.49
N ASP A 3 -6.86 -5.47 -0.72
CA ASP A 3 -5.88 -5.93 -1.70
C ASP A 3 -6.55 -6.27 -3.05
N LEU A 4 -7.16 -5.26 -3.68
CA LEU A 4 -8.07 -5.45 -4.82
C LEU A 4 -7.77 -4.47 -5.96
N ILE A 5 -7.67 -3.17 -5.68
CA ILE A 5 -7.63 -2.14 -6.72
C ILE A 5 -6.35 -2.22 -7.58
N GLU A 6 -5.28 -2.76 -7.03
CA GLU A 6 -4.02 -3.04 -7.71
C GLU A 6 -4.15 -4.12 -8.79
N HIS A 7 -5.18 -4.96 -8.73
CA HIS A 7 -5.44 -6.04 -9.68
C HIS A 7 -6.47 -5.69 -10.77
N ILE A 8 -7.14 -4.54 -10.64
CA ILE A 8 -8.20 -4.13 -11.57
C ILE A 8 -7.58 -3.28 -12.67
N GLU A 9 -7.74 -3.70 -13.93
CA GLU A 9 -7.22 -2.98 -15.10
C GLU A 9 -7.57 -1.48 -15.08
N SER A 10 -8.86 -1.16 -14.86
CA SER A 10 -9.35 0.22 -14.75
C SER A 10 -9.80 0.56 -13.31
N HIS A 11 -8.85 0.69 -12.38
CA HIS A 11 -9.16 0.96 -10.96
C HIS A 11 -9.98 2.25 -10.74
N LEU A 12 -9.79 3.31 -11.54
CA LEU A 12 -10.51 4.58 -11.39
C LEU A 12 -11.98 4.43 -11.75
N THR A 13 -12.27 3.80 -12.90
CA THR A 13 -13.65 3.53 -13.31
C THR A 13 -14.36 2.66 -12.28
N PHE A 14 -13.69 1.59 -11.83
CA PHE A 14 -14.22 0.72 -10.79
C PHE A 14 -14.54 1.48 -9.49
N LEU A 15 -13.59 2.29 -9.00
CA LEU A 15 -13.77 3.08 -7.79
C LEU A 15 -14.97 4.04 -7.90
N ARG A 16 -15.12 4.73 -9.04
CA ARG A 16 -16.25 5.65 -9.30
C ARG A 16 -17.59 4.94 -9.32
N GLU A 17 -17.65 3.74 -9.91
CA GLU A 17 -18.88 2.94 -9.94
C GLU A 17 -19.26 2.42 -8.56
N VAL A 18 -18.27 1.99 -7.77
CA VAL A 18 -18.47 1.48 -6.41
C VAL A 18 -18.85 2.58 -5.42
N HIS A 19 -18.28 3.78 -5.57
CA HIS A 19 -18.60 4.94 -4.72
C HIS A 19 -20.10 5.23 -4.67
N ARG A 20 -20.82 4.99 -5.78
CA ARG A 20 -22.28 5.21 -5.88
C ARG A 20 -23.12 4.14 -5.17
N ARG A 21 -22.52 3.07 -4.64
CA ARG A 21 -23.22 1.88 -4.12
C ARG A 21 -23.17 1.74 -2.60
N ALA A 22 -22.37 2.53 -1.89
CA ALA A 22 -22.34 2.55 -0.43
C ALA A 22 -22.02 3.95 0.08
N GLN A 23 -22.22 4.17 1.39
CA GLN A 23 -21.90 5.44 2.04
C GLN A 23 -20.52 5.46 2.68
N HIS A 24 -19.95 4.30 2.97
CA HIS A 24 -18.66 4.19 3.65
C HIS A 24 -17.89 3.01 3.08
N PHE A 25 -16.58 3.19 2.99
CA PHE A 25 -15.67 2.26 2.38
C PHE A 25 -14.43 2.10 3.23
N ILE A 26 -14.00 0.85 3.39
CA ILE A 26 -12.68 0.53 3.92
C ILE A 26 -11.87 0.00 2.76
N LEU A 27 -10.74 0.65 2.46
CA LEU A 27 -9.81 0.25 1.41
C LEU A 27 -8.48 -0.14 2.03
N HIS A 28 -7.94 -1.27 1.62
CA HIS A 28 -6.58 -1.68 1.96
C HIS A 28 -5.79 -1.81 0.66
N ILE A 29 -4.76 -0.97 0.51
CA ILE A 29 -4.04 -0.75 -0.75
C ILE A 29 -2.55 -1.05 -0.53
N PRO A 30 -1.95 -2.03 -1.22
CA PRO A 30 -0.52 -2.28 -1.14
C PRO A 30 0.32 -1.09 -1.61
N LEU A 31 1.37 -0.78 -0.86
CA LEU A 31 2.31 0.30 -1.18
C LEU A 31 3.60 -0.27 -1.77
N ASP A 32 3.52 -0.69 -3.03
CA ASP A 32 4.63 -1.34 -3.73
C ASP A 32 5.74 -0.37 -4.14
N LEU A 33 5.40 0.90 -4.38
CA LEU A 33 6.39 1.92 -4.74
C LEU A 33 7.13 2.42 -3.49
N SER A 34 8.34 1.91 -3.31
CA SER A 34 9.28 2.36 -2.27
C SER A 34 10.69 2.47 -2.84
N VAL A 35 11.53 3.31 -2.22
CA VAL A 35 12.94 3.47 -2.63
C VAL A 35 13.66 2.13 -2.63
N ARG A 36 13.42 1.28 -1.62
CA ARG A 36 13.97 -0.07 -1.57
C ARG A 36 13.60 -0.93 -2.78
N ASN A 37 12.35 -0.88 -3.23
CA ASN A 37 11.89 -1.66 -4.38
C ASN A 37 12.46 -1.08 -5.69
N LEU A 38 12.54 0.25 -5.81
CA LEU A 38 13.15 0.92 -6.95
C LEU A 38 14.65 0.58 -7.11
N LEU A 39 15.39 0.48 -6.01
CA LEU A 39 16.81 0.14 -6.04
C LEU A 39 17.08 -1.35 -6.30
N ARG A 40 16.08 -2.21 -6.16
CA ARG A 40 16.23 -3.65 -6.36
C ARG A 40 15.68 -4.03 -7.72
N ALA A 41 16.57 -4.25 -8.68
CA ALA A 41 16.20 -4.72 -10.03
C ALA A 41 15.22 -5.90 -9.98
N GLY A 42 14.16 -5.83 -10.80
CA GLY A 42 13.15 -6.87 -10.87
C GLY A 42 12.19 -6.92 -9.67
N ALA A 43 12.21 -5.96 -8.73
CA ALA A 43 11.33 -6.01 -7.56
C ALA A 43 9.88 -5.64 -7.86
N LEU A 44 9.64 -4.68 -8.76
CA LEU A 44 8.29 -4.27 -9.14
C LEU A 44 7.69 -5.26 -10.15
N GLU A 45 8.52 -5.77 -11.05
CA GLU A 45 8.18 -6.79 -12.05
C GLU A 45 7.81 -8.10 -11.39
N ARG A 46 8.51 -8.50 -10.32
CA ARG A 46 8.08 -9.65 -9.49
C ARG A 46 6.70 -9.44 -8.86
N GLY A 47 6.29 -8.18 -8.63
CA GLY A 47 4.94 -7.83 -8.21
C GLY A 47 3.89 -8.31 -9.21
N TRP A 48 4.15 -8.06 -10.49
CA TRP A 48 3.34 -8.57 -11.60
C TRP A 48 3.38 -10.09 -11.68
N ASP A 49 4.56 -10.69 -11.77
CA ASP A 49 4.70 -12.12 -12.04
C ASP A 49 4.21 -13.01 -10.90
N THR A 50 4.35 -12.56 -9.65
CA THR A 50 4.05 -13.38 -8.47
C THR A 50 2.67 -13.11 -7.90
N TRP A 51 2.22 -11.85 -7.90
CA TRP A 51 1.01 -11.43 -7.22
C TRP A 51 -0.04 -10.87 -8.17
N GLY A 52 0.31 -10.53 -9.41
CA GLY A 52 -0.61 -9.92 -10.37
C GLY A 52 -0.95 -8.46 -10.05
N HIS A 53 -0.04 -7.72 -9.40
CA HIS A 53 -0.23 -6.29 -9.12
C HIS A 53 -0.03 -5.48 -10.40
N LEU A 54 -1.12 -5.20 -11.12
CA LEU A 54 -1.10 -4.39 -12.35
C LEU A 54 -0.66 -2.95 -12.04
N HIS A 55 -1.12 -2.41 -10.91
CA HIS A 55 -0.85 -1.04 -10.50
C HIS A 55 0.02 -1.00 -9.24
N GLN A 56 0.94 -0.04 -9.18
CA GLN A 56 1.81 0.15 -8.02
C GLN A 56 1.54 1.52 -7.40
N PHE A 57 1.35 1.55 -6.08
CA PHE A 57 0.98 2.77 -5.37
C PHE A 57 2.07 3.23 -4.40
N THR A 58 2.20 4.55 -4.27
CA THR A 58 2.66 5.19 -3.03
C THR A 58 1.43 5.61 -2.23
N ALA A 59 1.58 5.92 -0.93
CA ALA A 59 0.46 6.41 -0.12
C ALA A 59 -0.18 7.67 -0.72
N GLY A 60 0.64 8.59 -1.22
CA GLY A 60 0.16 9.80 -1.88
C GLY A 60 -0.59 9.52 -3.18
N LEU A 61 -0.09 8.60 -4.01
CA LEU A 61 -0.79 8.21 -5.25
C LEU A 61 -2.13 7.53 -4.94
N ALA A 62 -2.16 6.61 -3.97
CA ALA A 62 -3.40 5.96 -3.56
C ALA A 62 -4.46 6.98 -3.11
N LEU A 63 -4.08 7.95 -2.28
CA LEU A 63 -4.99 9.00 -1.82
C LEU A 63 -5.46 9.91 -2.95
N LYS A 64 -4.57 10.28 -3.89
CA LYS A 64 -4.96 11.04 -5.08
C LYS A 64 -5.91 10.27 -5.99
N THR A 65 -5.70 8.96 -6.15
CA THR A 65 -6.60 8.10 -6.92
C THR A 65 -7.99 8.04 -6.29
N MET A 66 -8.07 8.02 -4.96
CA MET A 66 -9.34 8.06 -4.24
C MET A 66 -10.05 9.42 -4.40
N ASP A 67 -9.31 10.52 -4.27
CA ASP A 67 -9.81 11.88 -4.49
C ASP A 67 -10.37 12.06 -5.92
N GLU A 68 -9.62 11.60 -6.93
CA GLU A 68 -10.06 11.59 -8.34
C GLU A 68 -11.28 10.70 -8.61
N ALA A 69 -11.53 9.72 -7.73
CA ALA A 69 -12.73 8.88 -7.75
C ALA A 69 -13.86 9.41 -6.86
N ALA A 70 -13.72 10.64 -6.34
CA ALA A 70 -14.67 11.37 -5.50
C ALA A 70 -14.89 10.77 -4.08
N TYR A 71 -13.91 10.02 -3.56
CA TYR A 71 -13.95 9.54 -2.18
C TYR A 71 -13.43 10.62 -1.22
N GLU A 72 -14.13 10.81 -0.10
CA GLU A 72 -13.68 11.65 0.99
C GLU A 72 -12.97 10.81 2.04
N VAL A 73 -11.65 11.00 2.20
CA VAL A 73 -10.85 10.24 3.18
C VAL A 73 -11.12 10.75 4.59
N MET A 74 -11.70 9.89 5.43
CA MET A 74 -12.06 10.20 6.82
C MET A 74 -10.93 9.85 7.79
N ASP A 75 -10.29 8.70 7.60
CA ASP A 75 -9.16 8.25 8.42
C ASP A 75 -8.24 7.34 7.61
N LYS A 76 -6.97 7.26 8.01
CA LYS A 76 -5.98 6.39 7.38
C LYS A 76 -4.87 6.00 8.34
N PHE A 77 -4.36 4.78 8.17
CA PHE A 77 -3.17 4.32 8.86
C PHE A 77 -2.43 3.28 8.00
N TYR A 78 -1.16 3.02 8.33
CA TYR A 78 -0.39 2.00 7.64
C TYR A 78 -0.48 0.66 8.37
N THR A 79 -0.59 -0.41 7.59
CA THR A 79 -0.44 -1.79 8.04
C THR A 79 0.89 -2.34 7.53
N SER A 80 1.47 -3.33 8.21
CA SER A 80 2.64 -4.04 7.67
C SER A 80 2.47 -5.54 7.82
N LYS A 81 2.44 -6.25 6.68
CA LYS A 81 2.45 -7.71 6.60
C LYS A 81 3.64 -8.37 7.37
N ARG A 82 4.66 -7.60 7.78
CA ARG A 82 5.90 -8.08 8.41
C ARG A 82 6.04 -7.76 9.89
N PHE A 83 5.12 -7.00 10.49
CA PHE A 83 5.15 -6.80 11.94
C PHE A 83 4.54 -7.97 12.70
N ASP A 84 3.62 -8.69 12.06
CA ASP A 84 2.84 -9.77 12.69
C ASP A 84 3.39 -11.17 12.40
N ASN A 85 4.23 -11.33 11.36
CA ASN A 85 4.86 -12.61 11.02
C ASN A 85 6.39 -12.58 11.13
N PRO A 86 7.02 -13.60 11.75
CA PRO A 86 8.47 -13.69 11.82
C PRO A 86 9.06 -13.76 10.40
N PRO A 87 10.12 -12.98 10.10
CA PRO A 87 10.65 -12.91 8.75
C PRO A 87 11.40 -14.21 8.41
N ALA A 88 11.09 -14.79 7.26
CA ALA A 88 11.71 -16.05 6.80
C ALA A 88 13.24 -15.96 6.58
N ALA A 89 13.79 -14.75 6.42
CA ALA A 89 15.21 -14.54 6.16
C ALA A 89 15.93 -13.81 7.32
N PRO A 90 17.12 -14.26 7.75
CA PRO A 90 17.90 -13.66 8.84
C PRO A 90 18.22 -12.16 8.63
N SER A 91 18.52 -11.76 7.39
CA SER A 91 18.79 -10.37 7.03
C SER A 91 17.60 -9.44 7.25
N VAL A 92 16.37 -9.95 7.10
CA VAL A 92 15.14 -9.18 7.34
C VAL A 92 14.86 -9.07 8.84
N ARG A 93 15.28 -10.06 9.65
CA ARG A 93 15.16 -10.05 11.12
C ARG A 93 15.96 -8.91 11.76
N LEU A 94 17.16 -8.63 11.23
CA LEU A 94 18.01 -7.53 11.73
C LEU A 94 17.46 -6.15 11.37
N LEU A 95 16.78 -6.02 10.22
CA LEU A 95 16.21 -4.74 9.75
C LEU A 95 14.85 -4.41 10.40
N GLN A 96 14.15 -5.40 10.99
CA GLN A 96 12.87 -5.18 11.65
C GLN A 96 12.88 -4.16 12.79
N PRO A 97 13.79 -4.22 13.79
CA PRO A 97 13.81 -3.24 14.87
C PRO A 97 14.06 -1.82 14.35
N TRP A 98 14.96 -1.65 13.38
CA TRP A 98 15.20 -0.37 12.71
C TRP A 98 13.97 0.13 11.96
N LYS A 99 13.28 -0.75 11.23
CA LYS A 99 12.04 -0.42 10.55
C LYS A 99 10.94 0.01 11.54
N LYS A 100 10.81 -0.66 12.68
CA LYS A 100 9.88 -0.28 13.76
C LYS A 100 10.23 1.09 14.36
N LEU A 101 11.51 1.35 14.62
CA LEU A 101 11.96 2.62 15.16
C LEU A 101 11.71 3.78 14.18
N LEU A 102 12.11 3.62 12.92
CA LEU A 102 11.87 4.61 11.87
C LEU A 102 10.38 4.89 11.70
N TYR A 103 9.54 3.85 11.71
CA TYR A 103 8.09 4.01 11.60
C TYR A 103 7.48 4.81 12.77
N ARG A 104 8.01 4.65 13.99
CA ARG A 104 7.56 5.42 15.16
C ARG A 104 7.93 6.91 15.07
N ILE A 105 9.05 7.25 14.44
CA ILE A 105 9.55 8.63 14.36
C ILE A 105 8.96 9.35 13.14
N ALA A 106 8.99 8.69 11.98
CA ALA A 106 8.59 9.25 10.70
C ALA A 106 7.88 8.16 9.85
N PRO A 107 6.59 7.90 10.09
CA PRO A 107 5.87 6.79 9.46
C PRO A 107 5.84 6.91 7.93
N ASP A 108 5.53 8.07 7.37
CA ASP A 108 5.45 8.28 5.92
C ASP A 108 6.80 8.02 5.23
N SER A 109 7.89 8.56 5.79
CA SER A 109 9.24 8.32 5.28
C SER A 109 9.64 6.85 5.43
N ALA A 110 9.32 6.21 6.55
CA ALA A 110 9.62 4.80 6.76
C ALA A 110 8.90 3.90 5.74
N VAL A 111 7.64 4.20 5.43
CA VAL A 111 6.85 3.52 4.40
C VAL A 111 7.48 3.70 3.03
N GLN A 112 7.77 4.93 2.64
CA GLN A 112 8.33 5.27 1.33
C GLN A 112 9.75 4.71 1.14
N LEU A 113 10.57 4.66 2.18
CA LEU A 113 11.94 4.17 2.10
C LEU A 113 12.02 2.65 2.14
N MET A 114 11.38 2.02 3.13
CA MET A 114 11.62 0.62 3.48
C MET A 114 10.69 -0.37 2.77
N GLY A 115 9.54 0.10 2.29
CA GLY A 115 8.51 -0.72 1.64
C GLY A 115 7.91 -1.81 2.53
N GLY A 116 7.02 -2.62 1.97
CA GLY A 116 6.34 -3.70 2.69
C GLY A 116 5.34 -3.19 3.71
N PHE A 117 4.57 -2.20 3.31
CA PHE A 117 3.42 -1.66 4.02
C PHE A 117 2.23 -1.62 3.06
N SER A 118 1.04 -1.54 3.63
CA SER A 118 -0.18 -1.20 2.90
C SER A 118 -0.83 0.01 3.59
N LEU A 119 -1.61 0.76 2.84
CA LEU A 119 -2.42 1.85 3.36
C LEU A 119 -3.83 1.31 3.64
N MET A 120 -4.29 1.44 4.88
CA MET A 120 -5.68 1.27 5.25
C MET A 120 -6.36 2.63 5.26
N VAL A 121 -7.49 2.76 4.59
CA VAL A 121 -8.25 4.01 4.47
C VAL A 121 -9.71 3.75 4.80
N LEU A 122 -10.27 4.58 5.67
CA LEU A 122 -11.71 4.77 5.83
C LEU A 122 -12.11 5.98 5.00
N ALA A 123 -13.08 5.80 4.11
CA ALA A 123 -13.58 6.86 3.25
C ALA A 123 -15.11 6.84 3.15
N LYS A 124 -15.65 7.96 2.70
CA LYS A 124 -17.04 8.15 2.31
C LYS A 124 -17.13 8.22 0.79
#